data_AF-A0A1V5SK35-F1
#
_entry.id   AF-A0A1V5SK35-F1
#
_cell.length_a   1.000
_cell.length_b   1.000
_cell.length_c   1.000
_cell.angle_alpha   90.00
_cell.angle_beta   90.00
_cell.angle_gamma   90.00
#
_symmetry.space_group_name_H-M   'P 1'
#
loop_
_entity.id
_entity.type
_entity.pdbx_description
1 polymer ?
#
loop_
_entity_poly.entity_id
_entity_poly.type
_entity_poly.pdbx_seq_one_letter_code
_entity_poly.pdbx_strand_id
1 'polypeptide(L)'
;MRRYETLFEDRIMTAACYELMPGVTRLLEYLSKEPGIFLALATGNFEGAGRMKLKRGKIEHYFKAGGFGMDSRERHKILLAAVEHAESVSGKSFSKTDIYVIGDTEYDVAAAKKAGLKSIAVLTNGRTGSDFKNDPPDHILKDLTDISGFMECLR
;
A
#
# COMPACT_ATOMS: atom_id res chain seq x y z
N MET A 1 -3.77 -10.67 21.57
CA MET A 1 -2.90 -10.34 20.41
C MET A 1 -1.91 -11.48 20.11
N ARG A 2 -1.00 -11.84 21.03
CA ARG A 2 0.00 -12.92 20.82
C ARG A 2 -0.55 -14.23 20.23
N ARG A 3 -1.67 -14.77 20.75
CA ARG A 3 -2.28 -16.00 20.22
C ARG A 3 -2.79 -15.88 18.78
N TYR A 4 -3.28 -14.70 18.37
CA TYR A 4 -3.73 -14.47 17.00
C TYR A 4 -2.54 -14.43 16.03
N GLU A 5 -1.47 -13.73 16.41
CA GLU A 5 -0.28 -13.60 15.57
C GLU A 5 0.43 -14.93 15.35
N THR A 6 0.60 -15.76 16.39
CA THR A 6 1.18 -17.10 16.24
C THR A 6 0.35 -17.99 15.31
N LEU A 7 -0.98 -18.02 15.48
CA LEU A 7 -1.85 -18.79 14.60
C LEU A 7 -1.86 -18.25 13.17
N PHE A 8 -1.77 -16.93 13.01
CA PHE A 8 -1.69 -16.29 11.71
C PHE A 8 -0.37 -16.59 11.01
N GLU A 9 0.75 -16.62 11.74
CA GLU A 9 2.08 -16.94 11.23
C GLU A 9 2.11 -18.33 10.60
N ASP A 10 1.63 -19.35 11.31
CA ASP A 10 1.54 -20.72 10.76
C ASP A 10 0.69 -20.74 9.48
N ARG A 11 -0.48 -20.11 9.51
CA ARG A 11 -1.40 -20.07 8.37
C ARG A 11 -0.83 -19.34 7.19
N ILE A 12 -0.22 -18.18 7.41
CA ILE A 12 0.34 -17.39 6.32
C ILE A 12 1.57 -18.07 5.75
N MET A 13 2.36 -18.84 6.51
CA MET A 13 3.50 -19.55 5.92
C MET A 13 3.08 -20.76 5.08
N THR A 14 1.96 -21.40 5.41
CA THR A 14 1.47 -22.60 4.70
C THR A 14 0.38 -22.34 3.65
N ALA A 15 -0.12 -21.11 3.51
CA ALA A 15 -1.25 -20.84 2.60
C ALA A 15 -0.85 -21.06 1.13
N ALA A 16 -1.45 -22.05 0.46
CA ALA A 16 -1.12 -22.40 -0.93
C ALA A 16 -1.41 -21.28 -1.94
N CYS A 17 -2.38 -20.40 -1.65
CA CYS A 17 -2.84 -19.34 -2.54
C CYS A 17 -2.14 -17.98 -2.34
N TYR A 18 -1.06 -17.93 -1.57
CA TYR A 18 -0.30 -16.68 -1.43
C TYR A 18 0.55 -16.45 -2.68
N GLU A 19 0.41 -15.27 -3.24
CA GLU A 19 1.17 -14.83 -4.40
C GLU A 19 1.41 -13.32 -4.30
N LEU A 20 2.56 -12.87 -4.78
CA LEU A 20 2.81 -11.46 -5.02
C LEU A 20 2.21 -11.07 -6.36
N MET A 21 1.47 -9.96 -6.38
CA MET A 21 0.89 -9.46 -7.63
C MET A 21 1.98 -9.13 -8.67
N PRO A 22 1.65 -9.21 -9.98
CA PRO A 22 2.61 -8.99 -11.04
C PRO A 22 3.35 -7.64 -10.91
N GLY A 23 4.67 -7.70 -10.97
CA GLY A 23 5.54 -6.51 -10.96
C GLY A 23 5.92 -5.95 -9.59
N VAL A 24 5.25 -6.36 -8.50
CA VAL A 24 5.47 -5.81 -7.13
C VAL A 24 6.94 -5.79 -6.74
N THR A 25 7.65 -6.92 -6.82
CA THR A 25 9.05 -7.01 -6.36
C THR A 25 9.97 -6.08 -7.15
N ARG A 26 9.83 -6.07 -8.48
CA ARG A 26 10.69 -5.27 -9.37
C ARG A 26 10.42 -3.77 -9.18
N LEU A 27 9.14 -3.40 -9.01
CA LEU A 27 8.77 -2.02 -8.75
C LEU A 27 9.29 -1.56 -7.39
N LEU A 28 9.10 -2.32 -6.32
CA LEU A 28 9.62 -1.95 -5.00
C LEU A 28 11.15 -1.85 -4.99
N GLU A 29 11.85 -2.75 -5.66
CA GLU A 29 13.30 -2.64 -5.82
C GLU A 29 13.71 -1.34 -6.51
N TYR A 30 13.03 -0.98 -7.61
CA TYR A 30 13.26 0.27 -8.33
C TYR A 30 12.98 1.49 -7.44
N LEU A 31 11.78 1.58 -6.87
CA LEU A 31 11.35 2.72 -6.04
C LEU A 31 12.21 2.90 -4.80
N SER A 32 12.73 1.81 -4.21
CA SER A 32 13.60 1.88 -3.04
C SER A 32 14.95 2.56 -3.31
N LYS A 33 15.36 2.61 -4.58
CA LYS A 33 16.62 3.24 -5.04
C LYS A 33 16.38 4.63 -5.62
N GLU A 34 15.13 5.00 -5.91
CA GLU A 34 14.77 6.28 -6.52
C GLU A 34 14.87 7.42 -5.49
N PRO A 35 15.73 8.43 -5.71
CA PRO A 35 15.84 9.57 -4.82
C PRO A 35 14.51 10.32 -4.69
N GLY A 36 14.12 10.62 -3.45
CA GLY A 36 12.89 11.38 -3.19
C GLY A 36 11.64 10.52 -2.98
N ILE A 37 11.71 9.20 -3.20
CA ILE A 37 10.60 8.29 -2.89
C ILE A 37 10.75 7.72 -1.48
N PHE A 38 9.65 7.74 -0.71
CA PHE A 38 9.55 7.10 0.58
C PHE A 38 8.41 6.09 0.57
N LEU A 39 8.69 4.84 0.97
CA LEU A 39 7.73 3.75 0.95
C LEU A 39 7.20 3.48 2.37
N ALA A 40 5.88 3.54 2.52
CA ALA A 40 5.16 3.24 3.76
C ALA A 40 4.02 2.25 3.50
N LEU A 41 3.74 1.38 4.47
CA LEU A 41 2.63 0.44 4.40
C LEU A 41 1.39 1.04 5.05
N ALA A 42 0.23 0.97 4.40
CA ALA A 42 -1.05 1.24 5.05
C ALA A 42 -1.97 0.04 4.92
N THR A 43 -2.46 -0.50 6.04
CA THR A 43 -3.29 -1.71 6.01
C THR A 43 -4.28 -1.78 7.17
N GLY A 44 -5.47 -2.32 6.91
CA GLY A 44 -6.46 -2.63 7.96
C GLY A 44 -6.06 -3.80 8.85
N ASN A 45 -4.95 -4.51 8.57
CA ASN A 45 -4.44 -5.57 9.43
C ASN A 45 -3.74 -4.96 10.66
N PHE A 46 -3.68 -5.72 11.76
CA PHE A 46 -2.71 -5.43 12.82
C PHE A 46 -1.29 -5.48 12.27
N GLU A 47 -0.39 -4.68 12.82
CA GLU A 47 0.99 -4.54 12.33
C GLU A 47 1.69 -5.89 12.17
N GLY A 48 1.67 -6.74 13.21
CA GLY A 48 2.28 -8.06 13.16
C GLY A 48 1.81 -8.89 11.96
N ALA A 49 0.49 -8.98 11.77
CA ALA A 49 -0.11 -9.72 10.65
C ALA A 49 0.20 -9.09 9.28
N GLY A 50 0.19 -7.75 9.18
CA GLY A 50 0.57 -7.04 7.97
C GLY A 50 2.02 -7.32 7.58
N ARG A 51 2.95 -7.18 8.53
CA ARG A 51 4.38 -7.44 8.35
C ARG A 51 4.66 -8.90 7.99
N MET A 52 3.97 -9.86 8.62
CA MET A 52 4.11 -11.29 8.31
C MET A 52 3.79 -11.61 6.85
N LYS A 53 2.73 -11.01 6.28
CA LYS A 53 2.42 -11.16 4.84
C LYS A 53 3.56 -10.64 3.96
N LEU A 54 4.15 -9.49 4.30
CA LEU A 54 5.27 -8.94 3.54
C LEU A 54 6.56 -9.74 3.70
N LYS A 55 6.81 -10.30 4.90
CA LYS A 55 7.96 -11.18 5.18
C LYS A 55 7.91 -12.44 4.33
N ARG A 56 6.73 -13.08 4.22
CA ARG A 56 6.55 -14.23 3.32
C ARG A 56 6.91 -13.90 1.87
N GLY A 57 6.52 -12.72 1.40
CA GLY A 57 6.86 -12.22 0.07
C GLY A 57 8.28 -11.67 -0.06
N LYS A 58 9.06 -11.66 1.03
CA LYS A 58 10.40 -11.06 1.09
C LYS A 58 10.44 -9.58 0.66
N ILE A 59 9.38 -8.83 0.91
CA ILE A 59 9.26 -7.40 0.54
C ILE A 59 9.07 -6.47 1.74
N GLU A 60 9.11 -7.00 2.96
CA GLU A 60 8.88 -6.21 4.18
C GLU A 60 9.92 -5.08 4.38
N HIS A 61 11.17 -5.35 4.04
CA HIS A 61 12.29 -4.42 4.20
C HIS A 61 12.18 -3.14 3.36
N TYR A 62 11.29 -3.09 2.36
CA TYR A 62 11.05 -1.89 1.58
C TYR A 62 10.24 -0.83 2.35
N PHE A 63 9.43 -1.23 3.34
CA PHE A 63 8.50 -0.36 4.04
C PHE A 63 9.05 0.09 5.40
N LYS A 64 9.59 1.31 5.43
CA LYS A 64 10.26 1.90 6.62
C LYS A 64 9.29 2.51 7.63
N ALA A 65 8.05 2.78 7.21
CA ALA A 65 6.99 3.29 8.07
C ALA A 65 5.66 2.61 7.72
N GLY A 66 4.63 2.85 8.53
CA GLY A 66 3.30 2.40 8.19
C GLY A 66 2.22 2.77 9.19
N GLY A 67 0.97 2.61 8.73
CA GLY A 67 -0.26 2.75 9.49
C GLY A 67 -1.08 1.45 9.40
N PHE A 68 -1.71 1.09 10.51
CA PHE A 68 -2.27 -0.23 10.76
C PHE A 68 -3.69 -0.15 11.32
N GLY A 69 -4.40 -1.28 11.31
CA GLY A 69 -5.78 -1.36 11.81
C GLY A 69 -5.95 -1.06 13.31
N MET A 70 -4.84 -0.97 14.06
CA MET A 70 -4.86 -0.53 15.46
C MET A 70 -4.91 1.00 15.60
N ASP A 71 -4.47 1.75 14.59
CA ASP A 71 -4.50 3.21 14.61
C ASP A 71 -5.94 3.73 14.43
N SER A 72 -6.74 3.04 13.62
CA SER A 72 -8.15 3.36 13.41
C SER A 72 -8.92 2.25 12.70
N ARG A 73 -10.25 2.25 12.88
CA ARG A 73 -11.18 1.47 12.05
C ARG A 73 -11.48 2.14 10.71
N GLU A 74 -11.31 3.46 10.63
CA GLU A 74 -11.59 4.22 9.41
C GLU A 74 -10.35 4.25 8.51
N ARG A 75 -10.48 3.74 7.28
CA ARG A 75 -9.34 3.52 6.37
C ARG A 75 -8.54 4.79 6.05
N HIS A 76 -9.20 5.93 5.84
CA HIS A 76 -8.51 7.21 5.65
C HIS A 76 -7.64 7.65 6.84
N LYS A 77 -8.01 7.29 8.08
CA LYS A 77 -7.18 7.58 9.26
C LYS A 77 -5.97 6.65 9.35
N ILE A 78 -6.08 5.41 8.88
CA ILE A 78 -4.93 4.49 8.72
C ILE A 78 -3.92 5.08 7.74
N LEU A 79 -4.40 5.65 6.62
CA LEU A 79 -3.54 6.34 5.65
C LEU A 79 -2.81 7.53 6.29
N LEU A 80 -3.54 8.38 7.03
CA LEU A 80 -2.93 9.53 7.72
C LEU A 80 -1.92 9.10 8.79
N ALA A 81 -2.20 8.04 9.55
CA ALA A 81 -1.23 7.48 10.49
C ALA A 81 0.04 6.98 9.80
N ALA A 82 -0.08 6.37 8.61
CA ALA A 82 1.07 5.96 7.81
C ALA A 82 1.91 7.16 7.36
N VAL A 83 1.26 8.27 6.99
CA VAL A 83 1.93 9.54 6.62
C VAL A 83 2.65 10.12 7.82
N GLU A 84 1.98 10.29 8.96
CA GLU A 84 2.58 10.82 10.19
C GLU A 84 3.80 10.00 10.63
N HIS A 85 3.71 8.66 10.55
CA HIS A 85 4.82 7.78 10.86
C HIS A 85 5.96 7.92 9.84
N ALA A 86 5.66 8.07 8.55
CA ALA A 86 6.66 8.33 7.52
C ALA A 86 7.39 9.66 7.73
N GLU A 87 6.68 10.71 8.13
CA GLU A 87 7.27 12.02 8.44
C GLU A 87 8.21 11.94 9.64
N SER A 88 7.79 11.24 10.70
CA SER A 88 8.59 10.98 11.89
C SER A 88 9.88 10.21 11.58
N VAL A 89 9.79 9.12 10.80
CA VAL A 89 10.95 8.28 10.45
C VAL A 89 11.91 8.99 9.49
N SER A 90 11.39 9.78 8.56
CA SER A 90 12.20 10.46 7.54
C SER A 90 12.74 11.83 7.99
N GLY A 91 12.15 12.44 9.02
CA GLY A 91 12.43 13.83 9.42
C GLY A 91 11.98 14.86 8.38
N LYS A 92 11.08 14.49 7.46
CA LYS A 92 10.57 15.35 6.38
C LYS A 92 9.06 15.43 6.45
N SER A 93 8.49 16.54 5.99
CA SER A 93 7.05 16.62 5.74
C SER A 93 6.76 16.29 4.28
N PHE A 94 5.63 15.63 4.03
CA PHE A 94 5.19 15.29 2.68
C PHE A 94 3.97 16.13 2.29
N SER A 95 4.03 16.81 1.14
CA SER A 95 2.83 17.47 0.60
C SER A 95 1.80 16.40 0.24
N LYS A 96 0.52 16.66 0.53
CA LYS A 96 -0.57 15.75 0.15
C LYS A 96 -0.62 15.46 -1.35
N THR A 97 -0.18 16.41 -2.19
CA THR A 97 -0.08 16.25 -3.65
C THR A 97 1.00 15.27 -4.09
N ASP A 98 1.93 14.93 -3.19
CA ASP A 98 3.10 14.10 -3.47
C ASP A 98 2.99 12.74 -2.78
N ILE A 99 1.82 12.45 -2.18
CA ILE A 99 1.51 11.19 -1.52
C ILE A 99 0.49 10.45 -2.36
N TYR A 100 0.90 9.26 -2.80
CA TYR A 100 0.09 8.38 -3.63
C TYR A 100 -0.29 7.13 -2.83
N VAL A 101 -1.58 6.82 -2.80
CA VAL A 101 -2.14 5.60 -2.22
C VAL A 101 -2.32 4.58 -3.33
N ILE A 102 -1.65 3.45 -3.22
CA ILE A 102 -1.74 2.37 -4.21
C ILE A 102 -2.66 1.30 -3.63
N GLY A 103 -3.74 0.98 -4.34
CA GLY A 103 -4.73 0.00 -3.92
C GLY A 103 -5.47 -0.62 -5.09
N ASP A 104 -6.27 -1.64 -4.83
CA ASP A 104 -6.96 -2.44 -5.85
C ASP A 104 -8.49 -2.30 -5.76
N THR A 105 -9.01 -1.55 -4.77
CA THR A 105 -10.44 -1.40 -4.53
C THR A 105 -10.91 0.05 -4.52
N GLU A 106 -12.20 0.24 -4.75
CA GLU A 106 -12.92 1.51 -4.56
C GLU A 106 -12.77 2.05 -3.13
N TYR A 107 -12.54 1.18 -2.14
CA TYR A 107 -12.31 1.58 -0.76
C TYR A 107 -10.97 2.26 -0.56
N ASP A 108 -9.94 1.90 -1.33
CA ASP A 108 -8.64 2.56 -1.28
C ASP A 108 -8.72 3.96 -1.88
N VAL A 109 -9.41 4.09 -3.02
CA VAL A 109 -9.64 5.37 -3.70
C VAL A 109 -10.45 6.32 -2.82
N ALA A 110 -11.58 5.86 -2.28
CA ALA A 110 -12.41 6.66 -1.39
C ALA A 110 -11.66 7.07 -0.11
N ALA A 111 -10.80 6.19 0.43
CA ALA A 111 -9.98 6.50 1.60
C ALA A 111 -8.91 7.55 1.28
N ALA A 112 -8.22 7.44 0.15
CA ALA A 112 -7.22 8.40 -0.31
C ALA A 112 -7.86 9.78 -0.50
N LYS A 113 -8.99 9.85 -1.21
CA LYS A 113 -9.75 11.07 -1.42
C LYS A 113 -10.20 11.72 -0.12
N LYS A 114 -10.74 10.93 0.82
CA LYS A 114 -11.14 11.43 2.15
C LYS A 114 -9.95 11.93 2.97
N ALA A 115 -8.76 11.36 2.80
CA ALA A 115 -7.52 11.85 3.40
C ALA A 115 -6.92 13.07 2.65
N GLY A 116 -7.42 13.36 1.45
CA GLY A 116 -6.90 14.40 0.56
C GLY A 116 -5.60 14.02 -0.15
N LEU A 117 -5.37 12.72 -0.35
CA LEU A 117 -4.19 12.14 -1.00
C LEU A 117 -4.53 11.70 -2.43
N LYS A 118 -3.51 11.56 -3.29
CA LYS A 118 -3.67 10.98 -4.63
C LYS A 118 -3.79 9.46 -4.55
N SER A 119 -4.36 8.85 -5.58
CA SER A 119 -4.64 7.42 -5.66
C SER A 119 -4.26 6.80 -7.01
N ILE A 120 -3.70 5.60 -6.96
CA ILE A 120 -3.43 4.77 -8.13
C ILE A 120 -4.15 3.44 -7.91
N ALA A 121 -5.19 3.17 -8.70
CA ALA A 121 -5.89 1.89 -8.67
C ALA A 121 -5.17 0.86 -9.55
N VAL A 122 -4.96 -0.34 -9.02
CA VAL A 122 -4.28 -1.45 -9.69
C VAL A 122 -5.26 -2.61 -9.89
N LEU A 123 -5.54 -2.98 -11.14
CA LEU A 123 -6.63 -3.89 -11.52
C LEU A 123 -6.28 -5.39 -11.39
N THR A 124 -5.55 -5.79 -10.35
CA THR A 124 -5.08 -7.18 -10.15
C THR A 124 -6.08 -8.09 -9.43
N ASN A 125 -7.20 -7.56 -8.95
CA ASN A 125 -8.22 -8.31 -8.18
C ASN A 125 -9.54 -8.56 -8.95
N GLY A 126 -9.51 -8.46 -10.28
CA GLY A 126 -10.69 -8.65 -11.13
C GLY A 126 -11.58 -7.42 -11.28
N ARG A 127 -11.21 -6.29 -10.67
CA ARG A 127 -11.85 -4.98 -10.92
C ARG A 127 -11.49 -4.45 -12.30
N THR A 128 -12.34 -3.56 -12.79
CA THR A 128 -12.23 -2.88 -14.08
C THR A 128 -12.34 -1.38 -13.87
N GLY A 129 -12.01 -0.59 -14.89
CA GLY A 129 -12.24 0.86 -14.84
C GLY A 129 -13.70 1.25 -14.57
N SER A 130 -14.66 0.36 -14.87
CA SER A 130 -16.08 0.63 -14.62
C SER A 130 -16.47 0.63 -13.15
N ASP A 131 -15.71 -0.09 -12.30
CA ASP A 131 -15.91 -0.13 -10.85
C ASP A 131 -15.64 1.22 -10.18
N PHE A 132 -14.86 2.10 -10.83
CA PHE A 132 -14.43 3.39 -10.30
C PHE A 132 -15.21 4.58 -10.88
N LYS A 133 -16.29 4.35 -11.64
CA LYS A 133 -17.03 5.44 -12.33
C LYS A 133 -17.54 6.55 -11.42
N ASN A 134 -17.98 6.19 -10.21
CA ASN A 134 -18.56 7.14 -9.25
C ASN A 134 -17.49 7.89 -8.46
N ASP A 135 -16.31 7.29 -8.30
CA ASP A 135 -15.19 7.88 -7.57
C ASP A 135 -13.88 7.47 -8.27
N PRO A 136 -13.50 8.20 -9.35
CA PRO A 136 -12.35 7.82 -10.14
C PRO A 136 -11.05 8.10 -9.37
N PRO A 137 -10.08 7.18 -9.40
CA PRO A 137 -8.72 7.46 -8.92
C PRO A 137 -8.01 8.43 -9.86
N ASP A 138 -6.90 9.01 -9.39
CA ASP A 138 -6.05 9.87 -10.20
C ASP A 138 -5.42 9.09 -11.37
N HIS A 139 -5.06 7.82 -11.13
CA HIS A 139 -4.53 6.92 -12.14
C HIS A 139 -5.07 5.50 -12.01
N ILE A 140 -5.13 4.78 -13.13
CA ILE A 140 -5.49 3.36 -13.19
C ILE A 140 -4.39 2.62 -13.95
N LEU A 141 -3.89 1.55 -13.34
CA LEU A 141 -2.92 0.63 -13.94
C LEU A 141 -3.50 -0.79 -13.97
N LYS A 142 -3.17 -1.55 -15.02
CA LYS A 142 -3.59 -2.96 -15.11
C LYS A 142 -2.90 -3.81 -14.04
N ASP A 143 -1.59 -3.62 -13.90
CA ASP A 143 -0.71 -4.27 -12.93
C ASP A 143 0.53 -3.37 -12.72
N LEU A 144 1.55 -3.87 -12.01
CA LEU A 144 2.76 -3.10 -11.67
C LEU A 144 3.99 -3.52 -12.50
N THR A 145 3.79 -4.17 -13.66
CA THR A 145 4.91 -4.67 -14.49
C THR A 145 5.61 -3.57 -15.30
N ASP A 146 4.90 -2.48 -15.62
CA ASP A 146 5.43 -1.31 -16.33
C ASP A 146 5.89 -0.22 -15.35
N ILE A 147 7.19 -0.21 -15.06
CA ILE A 147 7.81 0.77 -14.15
C ILE A 147 7.74 2.18 -14.75
N SER A 148 7.93 2.33 -16.06
CA SER A 148 7.91 3.64 -16.70
C SER A 148 6.51 4.25 -16.62
N GLY A 149 5.48 3.46 -16.95
CA GLY A 149 4.08 3.88 -16.80
C GLY A 149 3.70 4.19 -15.34
N PHE A 150 4.22 3.43 -14.37
CA PHE A 150 4.05 3.77 -12.96
C PHE A 150 4.68 5.12 -12.60
N MET A 151 5.91 5.38 -13.05
CA MET A 151 6.61 6.64 -12.76
C MET A 151 5.96 7.85 -13.43
N GLU A 152 5.28 7.68 -14.57
CA GLU A 152 4.49 8.74 -15.19
C GLU A 152 3.30 9.18 -14.33
N CYS A 153 2.76 8.29 -13.48
CA CYS A 153 1.69 8.63 -12.54
C CYS A 153 2.18 9.53 -11.39
N LEU A 154 3.48 9.52 -11.08
CA LEU A 154 4.05 10.29 -9.98
C LEU A 154 4.46 11.72 -10.36
N ARG A 155 4.24 12.13 -11.61
CA ARG A 155 4.62 13.44 -12.15
C ARG A 155 3.60 14.53 -11.87
#